data_AF-A0A821VKU0-F1
#
_entry.id   AF-A0A821VKU0-F1
#
_cell.length_a   1.000
_cell.length_b   1.000
_cell.length_c   1.000
_cell.angle_alpha   90.00
_cell.angle_beta   90.00
_cell.angle_gamma   90.00
#
_symmetry.space_group_name_H-M   'P 1'
#
loop_
_entity.id
_entity.type
_entity.pdbx_description
1 polymer ?
#
loop_
_entity_poly.entity_id
_entity_poly.type
_entity_poly.pdbx_seq_one_letter_code
_entity_poly.pdbx_strand_id
1 'polypeptide(L)'
;MDETYSAIEENKKVRRLLNIEDYHQRAQQILPQMTYDFYRTGSDDQVTLVDNQLAYRRIKLRPKIFVDVSSHPPSNSVNRHTKLLNSSVTISFPCIIAPTAVHCLANREHGELATVRAAVTHSTIMCVSTLASTSMESIAEEHRRQIKEHYPQSYSQLWYQLYVFKNRQLTQQLIERAERCGYKAVHEQPSL
;
A
#
# COMPACT_ATOMS: atom_id res chain seq x y z
N MET A 1 -23.11 -32.77 -29.44
CA MET A 1 -22.53 -33.36 -28.22
C MET A 1 -21.13 -32.81 -28.00
N ASP A 2 -20.92 -31.67 -27.38
CA ASP A 2 -21.79 -30.53 -27.10
C ASP A 2 -20.82 -29.41 -26.70
N GLU A 3 -20.61 -28.47 -27.62
CA GLU A 3 -19.85 -27.21 -27.42
C GLU A 3 -20.38 -26.40 -26.23
N THR A 4 -21.57 -26.77 -25.74
CA THR A 4 -22.22 -26.32 -24.50
C THR A 4 -21.40 -26.61 -23.23
N TYR A 5 -20.52 -27.62 -23.19
CA TYR A 5 -19.65 -27.85 -22.03
C TYR A 5 -18.39 -26.96 -22.03
N SER A 6 -17.90 -26.54 -23.19
CA SER A 6 -16.72 -25.66 -23.31
C SER A 6 -17.05 -24.22 -22.90
N ALA A 7 -18.29 -23.76 -23.10
CA ALA A 7 -18.73 -22.41 -22.79
C ALA A 7 -18.98 -22.16 -21.29
N ILE A 8 -18.95 -23.20 -20.44
CA ILE A 8 -19.14 -23.07 -18.98
C ILE A 8 -17.82 -22.74 -18.26
N GLU A 9 -16.65 -23.00 -18.87
CA GLU A 9 -15.35 -22.67 -18.27
C GLU A 9 -14.90 -21.22 -18.50
N GLU A 10 -15.36 -20.56 -19.56
CA GLU A 10 -14.82 -19.25 -19.99
C GLU A 10 -15.49 -18.00 -19.39
N ASN A 11 -16.54 -18.15 -18.58
CA ASN A 11 -17.23 -17.00 -17.97
C ASN A 11 -17.28 -17.09 -16.44
N LYS A 12 -16.13 -17.40 -15.81
CA LYS A 12 -15.90 -17.06 -14.40
C LYS A 12 -15.82 -15.53 -14.28
N LYS A 13 -16.99 -14.90 -14.27
CA LYS A 13 -17.23 -13.52 -13.84
C LYS A 13 -16.29 -13.24 -12.68
N VAL A 14 -15.27 -12.41 -12.88
CA VAL A 14 -14.29 -12.08 -11.83
C VAL A 14 -15.11 -11.61 -10.63
N ARG A 15 -15.16 -12.46 -9.60
CA ARG A 15 -15.96 -12.17 -8.41
C ARG A 15 -15.42 -10.86 -7.86
N ARG A 16 -16.29 -9.85 -7.77
CA ARG A 16 -15.92 -8.56 -7.18
C ARG A 16 -15.37 -8.83 -5.78
N LEU A 17 -14.12 -8.45 -5.54
CA LEU A 17 -13.50 -8.54 -4.23
C LEU A 17 -14.11 -7.42 -3.38
N LEU A 18 -14.70 -7.79 -2.24
CA LEU A 18 -15.49 -6.88 -1.40
C LEU A 18 -14.74 -6.45 -0.14
N ASN A 19 -13.88 -7.32 0.38
CA ASN A 19 -13.10 -7.07 1.59
C ASN A 19 -11.65 -7.57 1.43
N ILE A 20 -10.81 -7.28 2.42
CA ILE A 20 -9.38 -7.64 2.42
C ILE A 20 -9.17 -9.16 2.37
N GLU A 21 -10.05 -9.95 2.99
CA GLU A 21 -9.96 -11.42 2.98
C GLU A 21 -10.17 -11.99 1.58
N ASP A 22 -11.05 -11.41 0.76
CA ASP A 22 -11.21 -11.81 -0.64
C ASP A 22 -9.91 -11.61 -1.43
N TYR A 23 -9.14 -10.55 -1.13
CA TYR A 23 -7.82 -10.34 -1.73
C TYR A 23 -6.80 -11.38 -1.26
N HIS A 24 -6.81 -11.77 0.03
CA HIS A 24 -5.94 -12.85 0.53
C HIS A 24 -6.21 -14.18 -0.16
N GLN A 25 -7.49 -14.56 -0.30
CA GLN A 25 -7.89 -15.78 -0.98
C GLN A 25 -7.54 -15.73 -2.47
N ARG A 26 -7.75 -14.59 -3.12
CA ARG A 26 -7.39 -14.43 -4.52
C ARG A 26 -5.88 -14.49 -4.73
N ALA A 27 -5.09 -13.87 -3.85
CA ALA A 27 -3.64 -13.91 -3.88
C ALA A 27 -3.11 -15.35 -3.77
N GLN A 28 -3.68 -16.16 -2.85
CA GLN A 28 -3.32 -17.57 -2.69
C GLN A 28 -3.55 -18.39 -3.97
N GLN A 29 -4.54 -18.03 -4.78
CA GLN A 29 -4.86 -18.74 -6.02
C GLN A 29 -3.98 -18.35 -7.20
N ILE A 30 -3.38 -17.16 -7.20
CA ILE A 30 -2.66 -16.61 -8.37
C ILE A 30 -1.15 -16.52 -8.17
N LEU A 31 -0.69 -16.38 -6.93
CA LEU A 31 0.72 -16.26 -6.63
C LEU A 31 1.36 -17.65 -6.56
N PRO A 32 2.62 -17.80 -7.03
CA PRO A 32 3.41 -18.98 -6.71
C PRO A 32 3.50 -19.17 -5.20
N GLN A 33 3.47 -20.42 -4.72
CA GLN A 33 3.45 -20.76 -3.30
C GLN A 33 4.53 -20.03 -2.50
N MET A 34 5.78 -20.05 -2.98
CA MET A 34 6.90 -19.37 -2.33
C MET A 34 6.69 -17.86 -2.19
N THR A 35 6.12 -17.21 -3.21
CA THR A 35 5.78 -15.79 -3.16
C THR A 35 4.66 -15.52 -2.16
N TYR A 36 3.61 -16.35 -2.18
CA TYR A 36 2.50 -16.21 -1.24
C TYR A 36 2.98 -16.33 0.21
N ASP A 37 3.78 -17.36 0.50
CA ASP A 37 4.32 -17.62 1.83
C ASP A 37 5.26 -16.50 2.28
N PHE A 38 6.07 -15.93 1.38
CA PHE A 38 6.91 -14.78 1.69
C PHE A 38 6.10 -13.58 2.24
N TYR A 39 4.92 -13.31 1.68
CA TYR A 39 4.08 -12.19 2.12
C TYR A 39 3.13 -12.51 3.27
N ARG A 40 2.66 -13.77 3.38
CA ARG A 40 1.62 -14.15 4.34
C ARG A 40 2.17 -14.50 5.73
N THR A 41 3.45 -14.87 5.81
CA THR A 41 4.05 -15.49 7.00
C THR A 41 4.59 -14.44 7.98
N GLY A 42 4.45 -14.72 9.28
CA GLY A 42 5.08 -13.98 10.37
C GLY A 42 6.35 -14.65 10.91
N SER A 43 6.86 -14.17 12.04
CA SER A 43 7.99 -14.83 12.72
C SER A 43 7.55 -16.08 13.47
N ASP A 44 8.32 -17.16 13.34
CA ASP A 44 8.16 -18.42 14.10
C ASP A 44 6.70 -18.93 14.07
N ASP A 45 6.11 -19.26 15.23
CA ASP A 45 4.70 -19.63 15.40
C ASP A 45 3.66 -18.57 15.00
N GLN A 46 4.09 -17.38 14.56
CA GLN A 46 3.26 -16.28 14.07
C GLN A 46 2.25 -15.73 15.09
N VAL A 47 2.48 -15.98 16.39
CA VAL A 47 1.58 -15.56 17.49
C VAL A 47 1.30 -14.07 17.43
N THR A 48 2.34 -13.24 17.26
CA THR A 48 2.21 -11.78 17.18
C THR A 48 1.40 -11.33 15.95
N LEU A 49 1.55 -12.03 14.81
CA LEU A 49 0.78 -11.72 13.60
C LEU A 49 -0.72 -11.90 13.85
N VAL A 50 -1.09 -13.01 14.49
CA VAL A 50 -2.49 -13.30 14.83
C VAL A 50 -3.01 -12.36 15.92
N ASP A 51 -2.23 -12.11 16.98
CA ASP A 51 -2.66 -11.24 18.08
C ASP A 51 -2.88 -9.80 17.64
N ASN A 52 -2.04 -9.27 16.73
CA ASN A 52 -2.23 -7.94 16.13
C ASN A 52 -3.62 -7.78 15.49
N GLN A 53 -4.10 -8.79 14.77
CA GLN A 53 -5.43 -8.76 14.16
C GLN A 53 -6.54 -8.92 15.21
N LEU A 54 -6.35 -9.80 16.18
CA LEU A 54 -7.33 -10.06 17.23
C LEU A 54 -7.47 -8.87 18.20
N ALA A 55 -6.41 -8.10 18.43
CA ALA A 55 -6.41 -6.93 19.30
C ALA A 55 -7.49 -5.92 18.89
N TYR A 56 -7.62 -5.63 17.59
CA TYR A 56 -8.67 -4.73 17.08
C TYR A 56 -10.09 -5.25 17.31
N ARG A 57 -10.30 -6.57 17.33
CA ARG A 57 -11.63 -7.17 17.60
C ARG A 57 -12.08 -6.99 19.05
N ARG A 58 -11.13 -6.78 19.97
CA ARG A 58 -11.40 -6.52 21.40
C ARG A 58 -11.94 -5.11 21.62
N ILE A 59 -11.64 -4.17 20.71
CA ILE A 59 -12.14 -2.79 20.78
C ILE A 59 -13.52 -2.71 20.14
N LYS A 60 -14.49 -2.16 20.87
CA LYS A 60 -15.86 -1.93 20.37
C LYS A 60 -16.11 -0.44 20.19
N LEU A 61 -16.72 -0.08 19.05
CA LEU A 61 -17.20 1.28 18.83
C LEU A 61 -18.48 1.50 19.61
N ARG A 62 -18.59 2.64 20.31
CA ARG A 62 -19.84 3.12 20.90
C ARG A 62 -20.43 4.19 19.97
N PRO A 63 -21.30 3.81 19.01
CA PRO A 63 -21.86 4.78 18.06
C PRO A 63 -22.68 5.83 18.82
N LYS A 64 -22.58 7.09 18.38
CA LYS A 64 -23.42 8.18 18.87
C LYS A 64 -24.69 8.24 18.02
N ILE A 65 -25.85 8.28 18.67
CA ILE A 65 -27.16 8.40 18.01
C ILE A 65 -27.60 9.87 17.96
N PHE A 66 -28.50 10.21 17.05
CA PHE A 66 -29.01 11.58 16.81
C PHE A 66 -27.92 12.62 16.50
N VAL A 67 -26.78 12.17 15.97
CA VAL A 67 -25.77 13.06 15.39
C VAL A 67 -26.09 13.21 13.92
N ASP A 68 -26.24 14.45 13.45
CA ASP A 68 -26.40 14.71 12.03
C ASP A 68 -25.10 14.39 11.29
N VAL A 69 -25.16 13.34 10.49
CA VAL A 69 -24.09 12.91 9.58
C VAL A 69 -24.49 13.15 8.12
N SER A 70 -25.51 13.97 7.85
CA SER A 70 -25.96 14.30 6.49
C SER A 70 -24.94 15.15 5.72
N SER A 71 -24.17 15.99 6.42
CA SER A 71 -22.95 16.62 5.90
C SER A 71 -21.81 15.61 5.65
N HIS A 72 -22.07 14.31 5.89
CA HIS A 72 -21.16 13.18 5.73
C HIS A 72 -21.81 12.06 4.88
N PRO A 73 -22.24 12.35 3.63
CA PRO A 73 -22.97 11.41 2.79
C PRO A 73 -22.17 10.13 2.52
N PRO A 74 -22.85 8.96 2.42
CA PRO A 74 -22.25 7.62 2.43
C PRO A 74 -21.37 7.26 1.22
N SER A 75 -21.24 8.15 0.22
CA SER A 75 -20.41 7.89 -0.96
C SER A 75 -19.22 8.84 -1.12
N ASN A 76 -19.30 10.13 -0.76
CA ASN A 76 -18.30 11.11 -1.23
C ASN A 76 -17.90 12.23 -0.25
N SER A 77 -18.43 12.31 0.98
CA SER A 77 -18.13 13.49 1.82
C SER A 77 -18.13 13.23 3.33
N VAL A 78 -17.69 12.06 3.78
CA VAL A 78 -16.95 12.08 5.06
C VAL A 78 -15.64 12.79 4.75
N ASN A 79 -15.35 13.93 5.40
CA ASN A 79 -14.02 14.51 5.32
C ASN A 79 -13.04 13.56 6.03
N ARG A 80 -12.57 12.56 5.29
CA ARG A 80 -11.56 11.59 5.72
C ARG A 80 -10.15 12.17 5.55
N HIS A 81 -10.04 13.44 5.13
CA HIS A 81 -8.75 14.06 4.97
C HIS A 81 -8.06 14.13 6.32
N THR A 82 -6.85 13.61 6.35
CA THR A 82 -6.03 13.56 7.56
C THR A 82 -4.81 14.40 7.33
N LYS A 83 -4.55 15.30 8.28
CA LYS A 83 -3.37 16.15 8.29
C LYS A 83 -2.26 15.47 9.09
N LEU A 84 -1.09 15.31 8.48
CA LEU A 84 0.11 14.70 9.07
C LEU A 84 1.22 15.74 9.16
N LEU A 85 2.26 15.44 9.97
CA LEU A 85 3.48 16.25 10.10
C LEU A 85 3.17 17.74 10.36
N ASN A 86 2.48 18.05 11.46
CA ASN A 86 2.06 19.41 11.82
C ASN A 86 1.28 20.14 10.72
N SER A 87 0.39 19.42 10.02
CA SER A 87 -0.46 19.94 8.93
C SER A 87 0.25 20.27 7.61
N SER A 88 1.51 19.87 7.44
CA SER A 88 2.24 20.04 6.18
C SER A 88 1.84 19.04 5.10
N VAL A 89 1.21 17.91 5.47
CA VAL A 89 0.78 16.86 4.54
C VAL A 89 -0.70 16.56 4.76
N THR A 90 -1.47 16.48 3.67
CA THR A 90 -2.88 16.08 3.71
C THR A 90 -3.09 14.86 2.82
N ILE A 91 -3.66 13.79 3.38
CA ILE A 91 -4.05 12.56 2.66
C ILE A 91 -5.56 12.42 2.66
N SER A 92 -6.15 11.79 1.64
CA SER A 92 -7.61 11.68 1.52
C SER A 92 -8.27 10.64 2.44
N PHE A 93 -7.49 9.77 3.08
CA PHE A 93 -7.96 8.74 4.02
C PHE A 93 -6.87 8.45 5.06
N PRO A 94 -7.18 8.20 6.35
CA PRO A 94 -6.20 7.94 7.42
C PRO A 94 -5.46 6.59 7.31
N CYS A 95 -5.04 6.18 6.12
CA CYS A 95 -4.15 5.04 5.91
C CYS A 95 -3.12 5.39 4.85
N ILE A 96 -1.88 4.99 5.09
CA ILE A 96 -0.76 5.08 4.15
C ILE A 96 -0.33 3.66 3.75
N ILE A 97 0.37 3.54 2.63
CA ILE A 97 0.92 2.26 2.20
C ILE A 97 2.25 2.06 2.93
N ALA A 98 2.27 1.09 3.84
CA ALA A 98 3.46 0.69 4.58
C ALA A 98 4.57 0.17 3.63
N PRO A 99 5.84 0.29 4.03
CA PRO A 99 6.93 -0.21 3.22
C PRO A 99 6.90 -1.74 3.17
N THR A 100 6.73 -2.27 1.96
CA THR A 100 6.82 -3.70 1.65
C THR A 100 7.93 -3.91 0.65
N ALA A 101 8.73 -4.94 0.82
CA ALA A 101 9.86 -5.22 -0.06
C ALA A 101 9.40 -6.03 -1.28
N VAL A 102 10.16 -5.90 -2.37
CA VAL A 102 10.14 -6.81 -3.53
C VAL A 102 8.79 -6.99 -4.25
N HIS A 103 8.05 -5.91 -4.54
CA HIS A 103 6.69 -6.01 -5.11
C HIS A 103 6.63 -6.77 -6.45
N CYS A 104 7.74 -6.84 -7.20
CA CYS A 104 7.82 -7.60 -8.45
C CYS A 104 7.60 -9.11 -8.26
N LEU A 105 7.72 -9.65 -7.03
CA LEU A 105 7.33 -11.03 -6.76
C LEU A 105 5.81 -11.23 -6.93
N ALA A 106 5.00 -10.25 -6.52
CA ALA A 106 3.55 -10.31 -6.64
C ALA A 106 3.04 -9.80 -8.00
N ASN A 107 3.73 -8.82 -8.59
CA ASN A 107 3.41 -8.27 -9.89
C ASN A 107 4.70 -8.02 -10.69
N ARG A 108 5.09 -9.00 -11.51
CA ARG A 108 6.35 -8.97 -12.28
C ARG A 108 6.43 -7.80 -13.26
N GLU A 109 5.30 -7.38 -13.81
CA GLU A 109 5.26 -6.37 -14.87
C GLU A 109 5.45 -4.96 -14.33
N HIS A 110 4.89 -4.66 -13.16
CA HIS A 110 4.82 -3.28 -12.66
C HIS A 110 5.32 -3.10 -11.23
N GLY A 111 5.33 -4.12 -10.38
CA GLY A 111 5.84 -4.05 -9.00
C GLY A 111 5.41 -2.80 -8.23
N GLU A 112 6.38 -2.04 -7.74
CA GLU A 112 6.17 -0.79 -7.00
C GLU A 112 5.53 0.31 -7.86
N LEU A 113 5.70 0.29 -9.19
CA LEU A 113 5.07 1.26 -10.09
C LEU A 113 3.54 1.14 -10.07
N ALA A 114 3.00 -0.08 -9.97
CA ALA A 114 1.55 -0.26 -9.80
C ALA A 114 1.07 0.30 -8.46
N THR A 115 1.89 0.16 -7.41
CA THR A 115 1.56 0.64 -6.06
C THR A 115 1.57 2.16 -6.00
N VAL A 116 2.55 2.81 -6.63
CA VAL A 116 2.64 4.28 -6.64
C VAL A 116 1.51 4.90 -7.46
N ARG A 117 1.10 4.27 -8.58
CA ARG A 117 -0.11 4.66 -9.33
C ARG A 117 -1.33 4.65 -8.41
N ALA A 118 -1.55 3.54 -7.69
CA ALA A 118 -2.67 3.42 -6.77
C ALA A 118 -2.61 4.46 -5.63
N ALA A 119 -1.42 4.73 -5.09
CA ALA A 119 -1.21 5.74 -4.06
C ALA A 119 -1.60 7.14 -4.55
N VAL A 120 -1.22 7.49 -5.78
CA VAL A 120 -1.57 8.77 -6.41
C VAL A 120 -3.07 8.84 -6.69
N THR A 121 -3.67 7.84 -7.32
CA THR A 121 -5.12 7.83 -7.60
C THR A 121 -5.97 8.00 -6.34
N HIS A 122 -5.52 7.47 -5.19
CA HIS A 122 -6.22 7.57 -3.91
C HIS A 122 -5.71 8.72 -3.01
N SER A 123 -4.80 9.56 -3.52
CA SER A 123 -4.21 10.69 -2.79
C SER A 123 -3.75 10.30 -1.37
N THR A 124 -2.95 9.23 -1.31
CA THR A 124 -2.31 8.75 -0.09
C THR A 124 -0.80 8.64 -0.27
N ILE A 125 -0.09 8.31 0.80
CA ILE A 125 1.37 8.23 0.84
C ILE A 125 1.80 6.79 0.58
N MET A 126 2.83 6.62 -0.25
CA MET A 126 3.55 5.36 -0.37
C MET A 126 4.89 5.47 0.36
N CYS A 127 5.11 4.60 1.34
CA CYS A 127 6.43 4.40 1.93
C CYS A 127 7.18 3.34 1.11
N VAL A 128 8.29 3.73 0.49
CA VAL A 128 9.09 2.85 -0.38
C VAL A 128 10.18 2.17 0.44
N SER A 129 10.27 0.84 0.38
CA SER A 129 11.31 0.07 1.07
C SER A 129 12.69 0.29 0.44
N THR A 130 13.75 0.23 1.26
CA THR A 130 15.13 0.10 0.76
C THR A 130 15.31 -1.17 -0.10
N LEU A 131 14.51 -2.20 0.16
CA LEU A 131 14.53 -3.49 -0.54
C LEU A 131 13.43 -3.59 -1.62
N ALA A 132 13.01 -2.47 -2.19
CA ALA A 132 12.12 -2.45 -3.35
C ALA A 132 12.78 -3.16 -4.56
N SER A 133 11.98 -3.82 -5.40
CA SER A 133 12.45 -4.38 -6.67
C SER A 133 12.79 -3.30 -7.69
N THR A 134 12.02 -2.21 -7.68
CA THR A 134 12.19 -1.07 -8.57
C THR A 134 13.05 0.00 -7.92
N SER A 135 13.91 0.67 -8.69
CA SER A 135 14.76 1.75 -8.19
C SER A 135 13.92 2.93 -7.65
N MET A 136 14.43 3.62 -6.62
CA MET A 136 13.74 4.77 -6.04
C MET A 136 13.53 5.89 -7.06
N GLU A 137 14.45 6.03 -8.03
CA GLU A 137 14.42 6.98 -9.12
C GLU A 137 13.25 6.70 -10.06
N SER A 138 13.08 5.44 -10.49
CA SER A 138 11.97 5.04 -11.38
C SER A 138 10.61 5.17 -10.71
N ILE A 139 10.52 4.84 -9.41
CA ILE A 139 9.30 5.05 -8.62
C ILE A 139 8.98 6.55 -8.51
N ALA A 140 9.98 7.39 -8.27
CA ALA A 140 9.79 8.83 -8.17
C ALA A 140 9.41 9.48 -9.51
N GLU A 141 9.96 9.00 -10.63
CA GLU A 141 9.57 9.46 -11.96
C GLU A 141 8.10 9.11 -12.26
N GLU A 142 7.70 7.87 -12.01
CA GLU A 142 6.32 7.44 -12.21
C GLU A 142 5.35 8.19 -11.29
N HIS A 143 5.75 8.43 -10.03
CA HIS A 143 4.98 9.28 -9.10
C HIS A 143 4.76 10.68 -9.67
N ARG A 144 5.82 11.35 -10.14
CA ARG A 144 5.71 12.69 -10.74
C ARG A 144 4.82 12.69 -11.97
N ARG A 145 4.91 11.67 -12.82
CA ARG A 145 4.05 11.52 -14.00
C ARG A 145 2.58 11.39 -13.59
N GLN A 146 2.29 10.52 -12.62
CA GLN A 146 0.94 10.29 -12.11
C GLN A 146 0.36 11.53 -11.42
N ILE A 147 1.16 12.25 -10.63
CA ILE A 147 0.75 13.49 -9.99
C ILE A 147 0.34 14.53 -11.04
N LYS A 148 1.12 14.72 -12.11
CA LYS A 148 0.76 15.66 -13.19
C LYS A 148 -0.61 15.33 -13.82
N GLU A 149 -0.92 14.04 -13.96
CA GLU A 149 -2.18 13.56 -14.53
C GLU A 149 -3.37 13.73 -13.58
N HIS A 150 -3.13 13.60 -12.27
CA HIS A 150 -4.16 13.64 -11.23
C HIS A 150 -4.20 14.95 -10.45
N TYR A 151 -3.45 15.98 -10.86
CA TYR A 151 -3.46 17.28 -10.21
C TYR A 151 -4.64 18.13 -10.71
N PRO A 152 -5.37 18.86 -9.84
CA PRO A 152 -5.15 19.07 -8.40
C PRO A 152 -5.86 18.06 -7.47
N GLN A 153 -6.40 16.97 -8.00
CA GLN A 153 -7.18 15.99 -7.22
C GLN A 153 -6.31 15.14 -6.27
N SER A 154 -5.02 15.00 -6.57
CA SER A 154 -4.08 14.23 -5.76
C SER A 154 -2.87 15.05 -5.30
N TYR A 155 -2.56 14.93 -4.01
CA TYR A 155 -1.36 15.46 -3.38
C TYR A 155 -0.51 14.34 -2.75
N SER A 156 -0.63 13.12 -3.29
CA SER A 156 0.14 11.96 -2.85
C SER A 156 1.64 12.27 -2.73
N GLN A 157 2.28 11.70 -1.72
CA GLN A 157 3.71 11.85 -1.48
C GLN A 157 4.41 10.50 -1.44
N LEU A 158 5.72 10.53 -1.66
CA LEU A 158 6.60 9.41 -1.40
C LEU A 158 7.37 9.62 -0.11
N TRP A 159 7.36 8.61 0.75
CA TRP A 159 8.24 8.49 1.90
C TRP A 159 9.21 7.34 1.67
N TYR A 160 10.38 7.39 2.29
CA TYR A 160 11.42 6.37 2.12
C TYR A 160 11.65 5.63 3.43
N GLN A 161 11.57 4.30 3.41
CA GLN A 161 11.99 3.46 4.53
C GLN A 161 13.44 3.06 4.31
N LEU A 162 14.31 3.46 5.24
CA LEU A 162 15.75 3.26 5.18
C LEU A 162 16.18 2.12 6.10
N TYR A 163 16.83 1.09 5.55
CA TYR A 163 17.67 0.20 6.34
C TYR A 163 19.04 0.84 6.54
N VAL A 164 19.44 0.99 7.79
CA VAL A 164 20.74 1.55 8.16
C VAL A 164 21.81 0.48 7.98
N PHE A 165 22.68 0.61 6.98
CA PHE A 165 23.75 -0.37 6.75
C PHE A 165 24.96 -0.10 7.66
N LYS A 166 25.75 -1.15 7.93
CA LYS A 166 27.04 -1.02 8.65
C LYS A 166 27.95 0.03 7.98
N ASN A 167 27.95 0.07 6.65
CA ASN A 167 28.58 1.15 5.91
C ASN A 167 27.69 2.42 5.94
N ARG A 168 28.11 3.39 6.76
CA ARG A 168 27.40 4.67 6.92
C ARG A 168 27.45 5.54 5.67
N GLN A 169 28.49 5.43 4.86
CA GLN A 169 28.61 6.17 3.60
C GLN A 169 27.52 5.73 2.61
N LEU A 170 27.24 4.41 2.52
CA LEU A 170 26.14 3.91 1.69
C LEU A 170 24.78 4.43 2.19
N THR A 171 24.59 4.42 3.51
CA THR A 171 23.36 4.93 4.13
C THR A 171 23.15 6.41 3.81
N GLN A 172 24.21 7.22 3.92
CA GLN A 172 24.19 8.64 3.56
C GLN A 172 23.85 8.84 2.08
N GLN A 173 24.48 8.08 1.18
CA GLN A 173 24.21 8.15 -0.26
C GLN A 173 22.75 7.81 -0.59
N LEU A 174 22.13 6.86 0.11
CA LEU A 174 20.72 6.52 -0.07
C LEU A 174 19.80 7.67 0.37
N ILE A 175 20.11 8.34 1.48
CA ILE A 175 19.36 9.51 1.94
C ILE A 175 19.45 10.64 0.92
N GLU A 176 20.68 10.98 0.48
CA GLU A 176 20.91 12.04 -0.52
C GLU A 176 20.23 11.73 -1.86
N ARG A 177 20.16 10.45 -2.25
CA ARG A 177 19.41 10.01 -3.44
C ARG A 177 17.90 10.18 -3.23
N ALA A 178 17.36 9.74 -2.10
CA ALA A 178 15.93 9.88 -1.81
C ALA A 178 15.51 11.36 -1.77
N GLU A 179 16.31 12.23 -1.15
CA GLU A 179 16.06 13.67 -1.13
C GLU A 179 16.03 14.26 -2.56
N ARG A 180 17.04 13.96 -3.39
CA ARG A 180 17.09 14.39 -4.80
C ARG A 180 15.90 13.88 -5.62
N CYS A 181 15.41 12.68 -5.33
CA CYS A 181 14.23 12.13 -6.00
C CYS A 181 12.91 12.78 -5.56
N GLY A 182 12.91 13.56 -4.48
CA GLY A 182 11.76 14.30 -3.97
C GLY A 182 10.97 13.61 -2.87
N TYR A 183 11.54 12.56 -2.24
CA TYR A 183 10.92 11.91 -1.09
C TYR A 183 10.80 12.89 0.08
N LYS A 184 9.66 12.88 0.78
CA LYS A 184 9.29 13.92 1.76
C LYS A 184 9.56 13.55 3.21
N ALA A 185 9.83 12.28 3.49
CA ALA A 185 10.22 11.81 4.80
C ALA A 185 11.09 10.56 4.67
N VAL A 186 11.94 10.34 5.66
CA VAL A 186 12.72 9.11 5.82
C VAL A 186 12.32 8.47 7.16
N HIS A 187 11.93 7.19 7.11
CA HIS A 187 11.69 6.38 8.30
C HIS A 187 12.81 5.36 8.42
N GLU A 188 13.60 5.46 9.48
CA GLU A 188 14.67 4.52 9.76
C GLU A 188 14.13 3.22 10.35
N GLN A 189 14.68 2.11 9.86
CA GLN A 189 14.50 0.80 10.46
C GLN A 189 15.89 0.27 10.78
N PRO A 190 16.17 -0.11 12.04
CA PRO A 190 17.43 -0.75 12.38
C PRO A 190 17.61 -1.97 11.48
N SER A 191 18.78 -2.12 10.87
CA SER A 191 19.14 -3.41 10.29
C SER A 191 19.38 -4.39 11.43
N LEU A 192 18.87 -5.62 11.25
CA LEU A 192 19.19 -6.75 12.13
C LEU A 192 20.68 -7.09 12.06
#